data_AF-M6BRK6-F1
#
_entry.id   AF-M6BRK6-F1
#
_cell.length_a   1.000
_cell.length_b   1.000
_cell.length_c   1.000
_cell.angle_alpha   90.00
_cell.angle_beta   90.00
_cell.angle_gamma   90.00
#
_symmetry.space_group_name_H-M   'P 1'
#
loop_
_entity.id
_entity.type
_entity.pdbx_description
1 polymer ?
#
loop_
_entity_poly.entity_id
_entity_poly.type
_entity_poly.pdbx_seq_one_letter_code
_entity_poly.pdbx_strand_id
1 'polypeptide(L)'
;MLKGSLGFILFHDDGSIQETHYLNSDGPVYGIDIAPGIYHTLVCISENAICFEGKSGPYDPTTDKDFAPWAPSETDSDRNEYLNQLKKLF
;
A
#
# COMPACT_ATOMS: atom_id res chain seq x y z
N MET A 1 -12.53 0.15 0.51
CA MET A 1 -12.62 1.31 1.42
C MET A 1 -13.95 1.26 2.13
N LEU A 2 -13.90 1.23 3.45
CA LEU A 2 -15.07 1.24 4.32
C LEU A 2 -15.24 2.60 5.02
N LYS A 3 -14.14 3.33 5.25
CA LYS A 3 -14.13 4.69 5.81
C LYS A 3 -12.84 5.42 5.42
N GLY A 4 -12.92 6.72 5.14
CA GLY A 4 -11.76 7.59 4.93
C GLY A 4 -11.08 7.37 3.57
N SER A 5 -9.80 7.74 3.50
CA SER A 5 -9.02 7.77 2.26
C SER A 5 -7.65 7.14 2.41
N LEU A 6 -7.25 6.36 1.41
CA LEU A 6 -5.94 5.73 1.29
C LEU A 6 -5.31 6.05 -0.06
N GLY A 7 -4.01 6.31 -0.07
CA GLY A 7 -3.20 6.18 -1.26
C GLY A 7 -2.70 4.74 -1.35
N PHE A 8 -2.86 4.10 -2.51
CA PHE A 8 -2.38 2.75 -2.78
C PHE A 8 -1.34 2.80 -3.88
N ILE A 9 -0.18 2.18 -3.67
CA ILE A 9 0.96 2.26 -4.60
C ILE A 9 1.39 0.86 -4.98
N LEU A 10 1.59 0.62 -6.27
CA LEU A 10 2.14 -0.61 -6.84
C LEU A 10 3.56 -0.30 -7.31
N PHE A 11 4.48 -1.23 -7.08
CA PHE A 11 5.89 -1.08 -7.41
C PHE A 11 6.34 -2.18 -8.38
N HIS A 12 7.33 -1.83 -9.20
CA HIS A 12 8.19 -2.81 -9.85
C HIS A 12 9.15 -3.45 -8.84
N ASP A 13 9.79 -4.55 -9.23
CA ASP A 13 10.74 -5.28 -8.37
C ASP A 13 11.94 -4.42 -7.93
N ASP A 14 12.30 -3.40 -8.72
CA ASP A 14 13.39 -2.46 -8.42
C ASP A 14 12.98 -1.30 -7.50
N GLY A 15 11.71 -1.25 -7.08
CA GLY A 15 11.16 -0.21 -6.21
C GLY A 15 10.71 1.06 -6.93
N SER A 16 10.81 1.11 -8.27
CA SER A 16 10.17 2.17 -9.03
C SER A 16 8.64 2.05 -8.98
N ILE A 17 7.96 3.19 -8.97
CA ILE A 17 6.50 3.24 -8.90
C ILE A 17 5.93 2.77 -10.24
N GLN A 18 5.13 1.70 -10.19
CA GLN A 18 4.38 1.21 -11.34
C GLN A 18 3.07 2.00 -11.49
N GLU A 19 2.26 2.08 -10.42
CA GLU A 19 0.95 2.71 -10.42
C GLU A 19 0.58 3.29 -9.05
N THR A 20 -0.31 4.28 -9.05
CA THR A 20 -0.87 4.88 -7.83
C THR A 20 -2.38 5.02 -7.94
N HIS A 21 -3.11 4.67 -6.89
CA HIS A 21 -4.56 4.74 -6.81
C HIS A 21 -5.01 5.47 -5.55
N TYR A 22 -5.84 6.50 -5.68
CA TYR A 22 -6.48 7.16 -4.53
C TYR A 22 -7.84 6.51 -4.26
N LEU A 23 -7.95 5.85 -3.11
CA LEU A 23 -9.17 5.15 -2.69
C LEU A 23 -9.89 5.95 -1.62
N ASN A 24 -11.20 6.17 -1.77
CA ASN A 24 -11.99 6.98 -0.85
C ASN A 24 -13.38 6.34 -0.66
N SER A 25 -13.86 6.26 0.60
CA SER A 25 -15.19 5.71 0.91
C SER A 25 -16.36 6.51 0.33
N ASP A 26 -16.16 7.81 0.09
CA ASP A 26 -17.16 8.74 -0.45
C ASP A 26 -16.91 9.06 -1.94
N GLY A 27 -15.85 8.49 -2.52
CA GLY A 27 -15.42 8.72 -3.90
C GLY A 27 -15.87 7.63 -4.89
N PRO A 28 -15.62 7.84 -6.19
CA PRO A 28 -16.00 6.87 -7.22
C PRO A 28 -15.13 5.60 -7.20
N VAL A 29 -13.92 5.68 -6.63
CA VAL A 29 -12.98 4.56 -6.51
C VAL A 29 -12.86 4.18 -5.03
N TYR A 30 -13.52 3.10 -4.65
CA TYR A 30 -13.55 2.60 -3.28
C TYR A 30 -12.76 1.29 -3.11
N GLY A 31 -12.19 0.72 -4.17
CA GLY A 31 -11.40 -0.50 -4.11
C GLY A 31 -10.68 -0.77 -5.42
N ILE A 32 -9.73 -1.70 -5.37
CA ILE A 32 -8.96 -2.19 -6.51
C ILE A 32 -8.81 -3.71 -6.40
N ASP A 33 -8.50 -4.35 -7.52
CA ASP A 33 -8.05 -5.73 -7.59
C ASP A 33 -6.63 -5.73 -8.14
N ILE A 34 -5.76 -6.59 -7.60
CA ILE A 34 -4.35 -6.65 -7.97
C ILE A 34 -3.93 -8.09 -8.25
N ALA A 35 -3.01 -8.26 -9.20
CA ALA A 35 -2.44 -9.57 -9.47
C ALA A 35 -1.52 -10.01 -8.31
N PRO A 36 -1.39 -11.33 -8.07
CA PRO A 36 -0.45 -11.85 -7.08
C PRO A 36 0.99 -11.53 -7.48
N GLY A 37 1.88 -11.40 -6.48
CA GLY A 37 3.31 -11.19 -6.68
C GLY A 37 3.70 -9.74 -6.98
N ILE A 38 2.80 -8.77 -6.80
CA ILE A 38 3.11 -7.34 -6.95
C ILE A 38 3.44 -6.74 -5.58
N TYR A 39 4.60 -6.09 -5.47
CA TYR A 39 4.91 -5.26 -4.31
C TYR A 39 3.96 -4.06 -4.27
N HIS A 40 3.37 -3.81 -3.11
CA HIS A 40 2.45 -2.69 -2.93
C HIS A 40 2.48 -2.19 -1.49
N THR A 41 2.01 -0.95 -1.29
CA THR A 41 1.84 -0.37 0.04
C THR A 41 0.63 0.54 0.09
N LEU A 42 0.20 0.85 1.31
CA LEU A 42 -0.92 1.75 1.59
C LEU A 42 -0.43 2.93 2.43
N VAL A 43 -0.91 4.13 2.09
CA VAL A 43 -0.65 5.35 2.82
C VAL A 43 -1.98 5.90 3.33
N CYS A 44 -2.12 6.05 4.65
CA CYS A 44 -3.30 6.69 5.22
C CYS A 44 -3.28 8.20 4.93
N ILE A 45 -4.29 8.68 4.20
CA ILE A 45 -4.41 10.09 3.78
C ILE A 45 -5.34 10.87 4.71
N SER A 46 -6.49 10.28 5.06
CA SER A 46 -7.37 10.86 6.08
C SER A 46 -6.81 10.59 7.49
N GLU A 47 -7.36 11.28 8.49
CA GLU A 47 -7.01 11.08 9.91
C GLU A 47 -7.14 9.60 10.32
N ASN A 48 -8.19 8.93 9.84
CA ASN A 48 -8.42 7.52 10.02
C ASN A 48 -8.95 6.93 8.71
N ALA A 49 -8.51 5.72 8.37
CA ALA A 49 -9.01 4.96 7.24
C ALA A 49 -9.29 3.51 7.64
N ILE A 50 -10.37 2.95 7.10
CA ILE A 50 -10.72 1.54 7.27
C ILE A 50 -10.84 0.95 5.87
N CYS A 51 -10.05 -0.08 5.59
CA CYS A 51 -10.14 -0.87 4.38
C CYS A 51 -10.31 -2.35 4.73
N PHE A 52 -10.72 -3.12 3.73
CA PHE A 52 -10.82 -4.57 3.80
C PHE A 52 -10.01 -5.13 2.64
N GLU A 53 -9.15 -6.09 2.93
CA GLU A 53 -8.38 -6.84 1.95
C GLU A 53 -8.85 -8.29 1.95
N GLY A 54 -9.12 -8.83 0.76
CA GLY A 54 -9.38 -10.25 0.56
C GLY A 54 -8.27 -10.86 -0.28
N LYS A 55 -7.61 -11.89 0.23
CA LYS A 55 -6.60 -12.66 -0.52
C LYS A 55 -7.17 -14.04 -0.87
N SER A 56 -6.93 -14.48 -2.09
CA SER A 56 -7.22 -15.87 -2.48
C SER A 56 -6.31 -16.82 -1.70
N GLY A 57 -6.89 -17.81 -1.03
CA GLY A 57 -6.12 -18.79 -0.27
C GLY A 57 -5.40 -19.83 -1.13
N PRO A 58 -4.61 -20.74 -0.52
CA PRO A 58 -4.42 -20.87 0.92
C PRO A 58 -3.50 -19.79 1.50
N TYR A 59 -3.73 -19.45 2.77
CA TYR A 59 -2.84 -18.59 3.53
C TYR A 59 -1.55 -19.34 3.87
N ASP A 60 -0.40 -18.80 3.48
CA ASP A 60 0.92 -19.29 3.88
C ASP A 60 1.65 -18.21 4.69
N PRO A 61 1.83 -18.38 6.02
CA PRO A 61 2.47 -17.38 6.87
C PRO A 61 3.95 -17.17 6.53
N THR A 62 4.59 -18.09 5.81
CA THR A 62 6.02 -17.99 5.47
C THR A 62 6.29 -17.04 4.31
N THR A 63 5.31 -16.83 3.42
CA THR A 63 5.43 -15.98 2.23
C THR A 63 4.50 -14.77 2.26
N ASP A 64 3.56 -14.70 3.21
CA ASP A 64 2.56 -13.62 3.27
C ASP A 64 3.15 -12.24 3.64
N LYS A 65 4.40 -12.18 4.10
CA LYS A 65 5.05 -10.96 4.60
C LYS A 65 6.49 -10.77 4.11
N ASP A 66 6.73 -10.98 2.83
CA ASP A 66 8.00 -10.61 2.21
C ASP A 66 8.05 -9.10 1.98
N PHE A 67 8.91 -8.41 2.74
CA PHE A 67 9.17 -6.99 2.56
C PHE A 67 10.16 -6.77 1.43
N ALA A 68 9.90 -5.77 0.60
CA ALA A 68 10.79 -5.42 -0.49
C ALA A 68 12.13 -4.92 0.07
N PRO A 69 13.29 -5.42 -0.43
CA PRO A 69 14.60 -5.10 0.14
C PRO A 69 15.03 -3.64 -0.04
N TRP A 70 14.38 -2.92 -0.96
CA TRP A 70 14.60 -1.50 -1.22
C TRP A 70 13.78 -0.59 -0.30
N ALA A 71 12.76 -1.10 0.40
CA ALA A 71 11.97 -0.31 1.32
C ALA A 71 12.65 -0.24 2.69
N PRO A 72 12.69 0.93 3.34
CA PRO A 72 13.23 1.02 4.69
C PRO A 72 12.36 0.22 5.66
N SER A 73 13.00 -0.42 6.63
CA SER A 73 12.34 -1.09 7.72
C SER A 73 11.71 -0.09 8.70
N GLU A 74 10.79 -0.58 9.53
CA GLU A 74 10.18 0.23 10.59
C GLU A 74 11.19 0.76 11.63
N THR A 75 12.39 0.18 11.68
CA THR A 75 13.46 0.59 12.59
C THR A 75 14.44 1.59 11.98
N ASP A 76 14.42 1.75 10.66
CA ASP A 76 15.38 2.63 9.98
C ASP A 76 15.08 4.11 10.26
N SER A 77 16.13 4.92 10.21
CA SER A 77 16.07 6.35 10.54
C SER A 77 15.38 7.18 9.46
N ASP A 78 15.38 6.71 8.22
CA ASP A 78 14.80 7.36 7.04
C ASP A 78 13.33 6.96 6.79
N ARG A 79 12.76 6.02 7.56
CA ARG A 79 11.36 5.55 7.40
C ARG A 79 10.32 6.67 7.31
N ASN A 80 10.48 7.73 8.09
CA ASN A 80 9.54 8.85 8.12
C ASN A 80 9.67 9.72 6.86
N GLU A 81 10.90 9.90 6.38
CA GLU A 81 11.15 10.63 5.14
C GLU A 81 10.59 9.84 3.95
N TYR A 82 10.81 8.54 3.92
CA TYR A 82 10.22 7.65 2.92
C TYR A 82 8.68 7.71 2.94
N LEU A 83 8.04 7.57 4.11
CA LEU A 83 6.59 7.73 4.23
C LEU A 83 6.10 9.11 3.74
N ASN A 84 6.82 10.19 4.06
CA ASN A 84 6.47 11.53 3.60
C ASN A 84 6.60 11.68 2.09
N GLN A 85 7.55 11.01 1.45
CA GLN A 85 7.66 10.95 -0.01
C GLN A 85 6.47 10.21 -0.63
N LEU A 86 6.08 9.06 -0.07
CA LEU A 86 4.91 8.32 -0.53
C LEU A 86 3.61 9.12 -0.37
N LYS A 87 3.47 9.87 0.73
CA LYS A 87 2.31 10.75 0.95
C LYS A 87 2.17 11.83 -0.12
N LYS A 88 3.27 12.36 -0.66
CA LYS A 88 3.26 13.42 -1.68
C LYS A 88 2.77 12.95 -3.05
N LEU A 89 2.56 11.64 -3.24
CA LEU A 89 1.98 11.09 -4.46
C LEU A 89 0.46 11.28 -4.55
N PHE A 90 -0.18 11.73 -3.47
CA PHE A 90 -1.64 11.89 -3.32
C PHE A 90 -1.97 13.26 -2.73
#